data_AF-A0A1F8S550-F1
#
_entry.id   AF-A0A1F8S550-F1
#
_cell.length_a   1.000
_cell.length_b   1.000
_cell.length_c   1.000
_cell.angle_alpha   90.00
_cell.angle_beta   90.00
_cell.angle_gamma   90.00
#
_symmetry.space_group_name_H-M   'P 1'
#
loop_
_entity.id
_entity.type
_entity.pdbx_description
1 polymer ?
#
loop_
_entity_poly.entity_id
_entity_poly.type
_entity_poly.pdbx_seq_one_letter_code
_entity_poly.pdbx_strand_id
1 'polypeptide(L)'
;MVARVRAMPGGIRLFLVYALLILAGIGVSLRSVVDLAISAPVSFEGLVVMVLLAYTIFTTTLVLQRKQAARTLALGLASLTVPLVPLLALSGLGVEAVFVAALGLLLFRGLLRPEVRTYLNEP
;
A
#
# COMPACT_ATOMS: atom_id res chain seq x y z
N MET A 1 17.85 -14.57 -5.93
CA MET A 1 16.81 -13.57 -5.58
C MET A 1 16.59 -12.51 -6.66
N VAL A 2 17.64 -11.82 -7.15
CA VAL A 2 17.51 -10.72 -8.13
C VAL A 2 16.80 -11.11 -9.43
N ALA A 3 17.05 -12.30 -9.98
CA ALA A 3 16.36 -12.80 -11.18
C ALA A 3 14.84 -12.96 -10.97
N ARG A 4 14.41 -13.37 -9.76
CA ARG A 4 12.99 -13.53 -9.40
C ARG A 4 12.29 -12.17 -9.30
N VAL A 5 12.98 -11.14 -8.80
CA VAL A 5 12.47 -9.76 -8.76
C VAL A 5 12.37 -9.16 -10.17
N ARG A 6 13.35 -9.44 -11.06
CA ARG A 6 13.30 -8.98 -12.46
C ARG A 6 12.18 -9.61 -13.26
N ALA A 7 11.80 -10.85 -12.95
CA ALA A 7 10.67 -11.53 -13.56
C ALA A 7 9.29 -10.96 -13.14
N MET A 8 9.24 -10.12 -12.09
CA MET A 8 7.99 -9.51 -11.66
C MET A 8 7.55 -8.40 -12.63
N PRO A 9 6.24 -8.35 -12.97
CA PRO A 9 5.68 -7.22 -13.71
C PRO A 9 6.01 -5.89 -13.01
N GLY A 10 6.23 -4.84 -13.80
CA GLY A 10 6.59 -3.51 -13.26
C GLY A 10 5.56 -2.99 -12.24
N GLY A 11 4.27 -3.25 -12.47
CA GLY A 11 3.19 -2.87 -11.55
C GLY A 11 3.28 -3.55 -10.17
N ILE A 12 3.67 -4.83 -10.13
CA ILE A 12 3.89 -5.55 -8.86
C ILE A 12 5.09 -4.98 -8.11
N ARG A 13 6.19 -4.70 -8.81
CA ARG A 13 7.38 -4.10 -8.19
C ARG A 13 7.08 -2.74 -7.59
N LEU A 14 6.39 -1.87 -8.34
CA LEU A 14 5.97 -0.56 -7.85
C LEU A 14 5.06 -0.69 -6.63
N PHE A 15 4.09 -1.60 -6.66
CA PHE A 15 3.21 -1.88 -5.53
C PHE A 15 3.99 -2.36 -4.30
N LEU A 16 4.97 -3.26 -4.45
CA LEU A 16 5.78 -3.73 -3.31
C LEU A 16 6.62 -2.61 -2.69
N VAL A 17 7.16 -1.70 -3.50
CA VAL A 17 7.83 -0.49 -2.99
C VAL A 17 6.84 0.37 -2.20
N TYR A 18 5.64 0.59 -2.75
CA TYR A 18 4.59 1.34 -2.08
C TYR A 18 4.15 0.69 -0.76
N ALA A 19 3.93 -0.63 -0.74
CA ALA A 19 3.58 -1.36 0.48
C ALA A 19 4.69 -1.27 1.54
N LEU A 20 5.95 -1.31 1.13
CA LEU A 20 7.09 -1.13 2.03
C LEU A 20 7.15 0.30 2.59
N LEU A 21 6.81 1.32 1.80
CA LEU A 21 6.69 2.70 2.28
C LEU A 21 5.57 2.84 3.32
N ILE A 22 4.41 2.18 3.11
CA ILE A 22 3.34 2.15 4.11
C ILE A 22 3.82 1.49 5.40
N LEU A 23 4.47 0.32 5.31
CA LEU A 23 4.99 -0.38 6.49
C LEU A 23 6.05 0.43 7.23
N ALA A 24 6.93 1.14 6.51
CA ALA A 24 7.91 2.03 7.12
C ALA A 24 7.22 3.20 7.84
N GLY A 25 6.20 3.81 7.21
CA GLY A 25 5.40 4.86 7.83
C GLY A 25 4.70 4.39 9.11
N ILE A 26 4.11 3.19 9.09
CA ILE A 26 3.52 2.58 10.29
C ILE A 26 4.59 2.29 11.34
N GLY A 27 5.75 1.76 10.94
CA GLY A 27 6.88 1.50 11.83
C GLY A 27 7.32 2.75 12.60
N VAL A 28 7.32 3.91 11.95
CA VAL A 28 7.61 5.21 12.58
C VAL A 28 6.48 5.62 13.54
N SER A 29 5.22 5.36 13.22
CA SER A 29 4.08 5.71 14.08
C SER A 29 3.85 4.74 15.25
N LEU A 30 4.50 3.58 15.28
CA LEU A 30 4.28 2.54 16.31
C LEU A 30 4.43 3.07 17.74
N ARG A 31 5.41 3.95 18.00
CA ARG A 31 5.60 4.52 19.34
C ARG A 31 4.35 5.27 19.79
N SER A 32 3.86 6.19 18.95
CA SER A 32 2.67 6.98 19.26
C SER A 32 1.43 6.10 19.45
N VAL A 33 1.28 5.05 18.62
CA VAL A 33 0.16 4.11 18.74
C VAL A 33 0.23 3.30 20.04
N VAL A 34 1.43 2.88 20.46
CA VAL A 34 1.65 2.17 21.73
C VAL A 34 1.34 3.09 22.91
N ASP A 35 1.84 4.33 22.88
CA ASP A 35 1.58 5.33 23.93
C ASP A 35 0.06 5.60 24.05
N LEU A 36 -0.62 5.73 22.91
CA LEU A 36 -2.08 5.89 22.87
C LEU A 36 -2.80 4.66 23.45
N ALA A 37 -2.36 3.45 23.13
CA ALA A 37 -2.95 2.21 23.63
C ALA A 37 -2.81 2.04 25.16
N ILE A 38 -1.77 2.60 25.78
CA ILE A 38 -1.60 2.61 27.24
C ILE A 38 -2.69 3.47 27.90
N SER A 39 -2.95 4.65 27.34
CA SER A 39 -3.93 5.59 27.88
C SER A 39 -5.39 5.23 27.53
N ALA A 40 -5.60 4.65 26.34
CA ALA A 40 -6.88 4.28 25.81
C ALA A 40 -6.75 2.94 25.06
N PRO A 41 -7.15 1.81 25.68
CA PRO A 41 -6.96 0.48 25.10
C PRO A 41 -7.59 0.29 23.71
N VAL A 42 -8.68 1.03 23.43
CA VAL A 42 -9.30 1.08 22.10
C VAL A 42 -9.45 2.53 21.69
N SER A 43 -8.78 2.92 20.62
CA SER A 43 -8.85 4.24 20.01
C SER A 43 -9.13 4.11 18.52
N PHE A 44 -9.79 5.13 17.95
CA PHE A 44 -10.09 5.15 16.51
C PHE A 44 -8.80 5.11 15.67
N GLU A 45 -7.81 5.91 16.04
CA GLU A 45 -6.50 5.94 15.38
C GLU A 45 -5.79 4.57 15.47
N GLY A 46 -5.76 3.96 16.66
CA GLY A 46 -5.16 2.63 16.85
C GLY A 46 -5.84 1.57 15.99
N LEU A 47 -7.17 1.59 15.88
CA LEU A 47 -7.94 0.70 15.00
C LEU A 47 -7.57 0.91 13.53
N VAL A 48 -7.50 2.16 13.07
CA VAL A 48 -7.13 2.48 11.69
C VAL A 48 -5.73 1.97 11.38
N VAL A 49 -4.75 2.20 12.26
CA VAL A 49 -3.37 1.72 12.05
C VAL A 49 -3.29 0.20 12.10
N MET A 50 -3.98 -0.46 13.03
CA MET A 50 -4.02 -1.93 13.10
C MET A 50 -4.61 -2.55 11.84
N VAL A 51 -5.73 -2.03 11.35
CA VAL A 51 -6.37 -2.50 10.11
C VAL A 51 -5.45 -2.24 8.92
N LEU A 52 -4.85 -1.06 8.82
CA LEU A 52 -3.93 -0.73 7.74
C LEU A 52 -2.70 -1.65 7.75
N LEU A 53 -2.11 -1.91 8.92
CA LEU A 53 -0.98 -2.82 9.08
C LEU A 53 -1.36 -4.24 8.63
N ALA A 54 -2.46 -4.77 9.16
CA ALA A 54 -2.94 -6.10 8.83
C ALA A 54 -3.24 -6.24 7.32
N TYR A 55 -3.96 -5.27 6.76
CA TYR A 55 -4.29 -5.23 5.34
C TYR A 55 -3.04 -5.14 4.47
N THR A 56 -2.04 -4.35 4.87
CA THR A 56 -0.77 -4.19 4.14
C THR A 56 0.06 -5.47 4.16
N ILE A 57 0.27 -6.07 5.33
CA ILE A 57 1.05 -7.31 5.46
C ILE A 57 0.34 -8.45 4.71
N PHE A 58 -0.96 -8.63 4.91
CA PHE A 58 -1.73 -9.67 4.26
C PHE A 58 -1.75 -9.54 2.74
N THR A 59 -1.94 -8.32 2.23
CA THR A 59 -1.91 -8.10 0.77
C THR A 59 -0.51 -8.35 0.22
N THR A 60 0.53 -7.90 0.92
CA THR A 60 1.92 -8.11 0.49
C THR A 60 2.26 -9.59 0.45
N THR A 61 1.86 -10.38 1.44
CA THR A 61 2.08 -11.83 1.44
C THR A 61 1.34 -12.51 0.29
N LEU A 62 0.07 -12.17 0.04
CA LEU A 62 -0.66 -12.72 -1.10
C LEU A 62 -0.05 -12.35 -2.46
N VAL A 63 0.49 -11.13 -2.60
CA VAL A 63 1.22 -10.72 -3.81
C VAL A 63 2.50 -11.55 -3.99
N LEU A 64 3.25 -11.76 -2.91
CA LEU A 64 4.47 -12.57 -2.92
C LEU A 64 4.19 -14.06 -3.17
N GLN A 65 3.06 -14.56 -2.65
CA GLN A 65 2.53 -15.90 -2.91
C GLN A 65 1.81 -16.02 -4.26
N ARG A 66 1.73 -14.92 -5.02
CA ARG A 66 1.17 -14.87 -6.37
C ARG A 66 -0.27 -15.38 -6.45
N LYS A 67 -1.09 -15.04 -5.45
CA LYS A 67 -2.51 -15.40 -5.39
C LYS A 67 -3.39 -14.39 -6.12
N GLN A 68 -4.42 -14.86 -6.82
CA GLN A 68 -5.26 -14.00 -7.67
C GLN A 68 -5.99 -12.92 -6.87
N ALA A 69 -6.42 -13.25 -5.65
CA ALA A 69 -7.06 -12.32 -4.71
C ALA A 69 -6.17 -11.11 -4.37
N ALA A 70 -4.85 -11.23 -4.50
CA ALA A 70 -3.92 -10.15 -4.21
C ALA A 70 -4.13 -8.92 -5.10
N ARG A 71 -4.65 -9.09 -6.33
CA ARG A 71 -4.84 -7.97 -7.26
C ARG A 71 -5.88 -6.97 -6.77
N THR A 72 -7.04 -7.46 -6.32
CA THR A 72 -8.12 -6.60 -5.83
C THR A 72 -7.72 -5.93 -4.52
N LEU A 73 -7.02 -6.66 -3.65
CA LEU A 73 -6.51 -6.10 -2.40
C LEU A 73 -5.42 -5.04 -2.63
N ALA A 74 -4.52 -5.26 -3.59
CA ALA A 74 -3.51 -4.29 -3.97
C ALA A 74 -4.13 -3.01 -4.55
N LEU A 75 -5.20 -3.14 -5.34
CA LEU A 75 -5.99 -2.00 -5.81
C LEU A 75 -6.70 -1.29 -4.64
N GLY A 76 -7.18 -2.03 -3.66
CA GLY A 76 -7.71 -1.49 -2.40
C GLY A 76 -6.66 -0.64 -1.66
N LEU A 77 -5.44 -1.15 -1.48
CA LEU A 77 -4.35 -0.38 -0.88
C LEU A 77 -3.94 0.84 -1.72
N ALA A 78 -3.93 0.71 -3.04
CA ALA A 78 -3.64 1.83 -3.94
C ALA A 78 -4.71 2.93 -3.85
N SER A 79 -5.95 2.59 -3.48
CA SER A 79 -7.02 3.57 -3.32
C SER A 79 -6.77 4.57 -2.20
N LEU A 80 -5.86 4.30 -1.25
CA LEU A 80 -5.43 5.27 -0.24
C LEU A 80 -4.80 6.53 -0.84
N THR A 81 -4.26 6.47 -2.06
CA THR A 81 -3.75 7.68 -2.73
C THR A 81 -4.88 8.63 -3.13
N VAL A 82 -6.10 8.12 -3.35
CA VAL A 82 -7.24 8.92 -3.83
C VAL A 82 -7.69 9.97 -2.81
N PRO A 83 -7.94 9.65 -1.52
CA PRO A 83 -8.24 10.67 -0.52
C PRO A 83 -7.00 11.46 -0.09
N LEU A 84 -5.80 10.90 -0.24
CA LEU A 84 -4.56 11.58 0.16
C LEU A 84 -4.21 12.77 -0.75
N VAL A 85 -4.44 12.68 -2.06
CA VAL A 85 -4.19 13.77 -3.01
C VAL A 85 -4.95 15.06 -2.67
N PRO A 86 -6.29 15.07 -2.54
CA PRO A 86 -7.01 16.29 -2.19
C PRO A 86 -6.64 16.80 -0.80
N LEU A 87 -6.35 15.89 0.16
CA LEU A 87 -5.89 16.30 1.48
C LEU A 87 -4.57 17.09 1.42
N LEU A 88 -3.59 16.60 0.64
CA LEU A 88 -2.31 17.29 0.43
C LEU A 88 -2.47 18.59 -0.35
N ALA A 89 -3.35 18.62 -1.35
CA ALA A 89 -3.62 19.82 -2.12
C ALA A 89 -4.26 20.91 -1.25
N LEU A 90 -5.22 20.54 -0.40
CA LEU A 90 -5.91 21.47 0.51
C LEU A 90 -5.02 21.94 1.66
N SER A 91 -3.99 21.17 2.04
CA SER A 91 -3.01 21.57 3.07
C SER A 91 -1.88 22.47 2.53
N GLY A 92 -1.91 22.86 1.26
CA GLY A 92 -0.89 23.70 0.63
C GLY A 92 0.36 22.95 0.17
N LEU A 93 0.38 21.62 0.28
CA LEU A 93 1.47 20.74 -0.15
C LEU A 93 1.30 20.33 -1.61
N GLY A 94 1.36 21.30 -2.51
CA GLY A 94 1.05 21.10 -3.93
C GLY A 94 2.01 20.15 -4.65
N VAL A 95 3.30 20.19 -4.32
CA VAL A 95 4.31 19.32 -4.94
C VAL A 95 4.10 17.86 -4.53
N GLU A 96 3.84 17.63 -3.25
CA GLU A 96 3.55 16.33 -2.67
C GLU A 96 2.23 15.78 -3.22
N ALA A 97 1.20 16.62 -3.37
CA ALA A 97 -0.07 16.23 -3.97
C ALA A 97 0.13 15.73 -5.42
N VAL A 98 0.92 16.43 -6.22
CA VAL A 98 1.26 16.01 -7.60
C VAL A 98 2.05 14.70 -7.59
N PHE A 99 3.03 14.57 -6.70
CA PHE A 99 3.82 13.33 -6.57
C PHE A 99 2.94 12.13 -6.21
N VAL A 100 2.07 12.27 -5.21
CA VAL A 100 1.14 11.21 -4.78
C VAL A 100 0.11 10.91 -5.86
N ALA A 101 -0.37 11.92 -6.59
CA ALA A 101 -1.26 11.72 -7.72
C ALA A 101 -0.60 10.91 -8.84
N ALA A 102 0.65 11.25 -9.18
CA ALA A 102 1.44 10.49 -10.15
C ALA A 102 1.68 9.05 -9.70
N LEU A 103 2.04 8.85 -8.42
CA LEU A 103 2.22 7.52 -7.83
C LEU A 103 0.93 6.71 -7.90
N GLY A 104 -0.21 7.30 -7.50
CA GLY A 104 -1.52 6.67 -7.57
C GLY A 104 -1.87 6.24 -8.99
N LEU A 105 -1.74 7.15 -9.97
CA LEU A 105 -1.99 6.84 -11.38
C LEU A 105 -1.10 5.70 -11.89
N LEU A 106 0.18 5.69 -11.53
CA LEU A 106 1.11 4.62 -11.90
C LEU A 106 0.75 3.29 -11.25
N LEU A 107 0.31 3.28 -9.99
CA LEU A 107 -0.16 2.09 -9.28
C LEU A 107 -1.42 1.51 -9.92
N PHE A 108 -2.45 2.34 -10.14
CA PHE A 108 -3.69 1.91 -10.79
C PHE A 108 -3.41 1.40 -12.20
N ARG A 109 -2.70 2.17 -13.02
CA ARG A 109 -2.34 1.76 -14.38
C ARG A 109 -1.48 0.50 -14.40
N GLY A 110 -0.58 0.34 -13.43
CA GLY A 110 0.30 -0.82 -13.31
C GLY A 110 -0.44 -2.10 -12.91
N LEU A 111 -1.27 -2.03 -11.87
CA LEU A 111 -2.01 -3.17 -11.31
C LEU A 111 -3.19 -3.61 -12.17
N LEU A 112 -3.75 -2.70 -12.98
CA LEU A 112 -4.82 -3.02 -13.90
C LEU A 112 -4.34 -3.79 -15.15
N ARG A 113 -3.03 -3.83 -15.43
CA ARG A 113 -2.50 -4.55 -16.60
C ARG A 113 -2.83 -6.05 -16.58
N PRO A 114 -3.08 -6.67 -17.75
CA PRO A 114 -3.33 -8.11 -17.85
C PRO A 114 -2.13 -8.94 -17.41
N GLU A 115 -0.91 -8.47 -17.64
CA GLU A 115 0.35 -9.10 -17.18
C GLU A 115 0.35 -9.38 -15.68
N VAL A 116 -0.19 -8.47 -14.87
CA VAL A 116 -0.29 -8.61 -13.41
C VAL A 116 -1.28 -9.71 -13.05
N ARG A 117 -2.41 -9.78 -13.76
CA ARG A 117 -3.40 -10.85 -13.56
C ARG A 117 -2.80 -12.22 -13.88
N THR A 118 -2.08 -12.35 -14.99
CA THR A 118 -1.41 -13.60 -15.36
C THR A 118 -0.34 -13.99 -14.34
N TYR A 119 0.44 -13.03 -13.86
CA TYR A 119 1.47 -13.28 -12.85
C TYR A 119 0.89 -13.75 -11.51
N LEU A 120 -0.26 -13.22 -11.10
CA LEU A 120 -0.95 -13.55 -9.85
C LEU A 120 -1.88 -14.78 -9.94
N ASN A 121 -1.78 -15.58 -10.99
CA ASN A 121 -2.63 -16.76 -11.20
C ASN A 121 -1.85 -18.08 -11.01
N GLU A 122 -0.82 -18.10 -10.16
CA GLU A 122 -0.13 -19.36 -9.85
C GLU A 122 -0.92 -20.19 -8.83
N PRO A 123 -1.07 -21.51 -9.07
CA PRO A 123 -1.80 -22.42 -8.18
C PRO A 123 -1.18 -22.49 -6.77
#